data_AF-A0A0N0IY16-F1
#
_entry.id   AF-A0A0N0IY16-F1
#
_cell.length_a   1.000
_cell.length_b   1.000
_cell.length_c   1.000
_cell.angle_alpha   90.00
_cell.angle_beta   90.00
_cell.angle_gamma   90.00
#
_symmetry.space_group_name_H-M   'P 1'
#
loop_
_entity.id
_entity.type
_entity.pdbx_description
1 polymer ?
#
loop_
_entity_poly.entity_id
_entity_poly.type
_entity_poly.pdbx_seq_one_letter_code
_entity_poly.pdbx_strand_id
1 'polypeptide(L)' 'MWINGKQYSPGMTKNEILEKCDHNNYQYSHNKAYITMSENFWDKKILFIEFENDIAVYLSIKYIRKITQWLKVINSL' A
#
# COMPACT_ATOMS: atom_id res chain seq x y z
N MET A 1 9.44 2.35 -9.96
CA MET A 1 9.45 1.12 -9.15
C MET A 1 8.60 0.07 -9.83
N TRP A 2 9.09 -1.16 -9.95
CA TRP A 2 8.38 -2.27 -10.59
C TRP A 2 7.78 -3.19 -9.52
N ILE A 3 6.48 -3.47 -9.63
CA ILE A 3 5.71 -4.29 -8.69
C ILE A 3 4.76 -5.17 -9.49
N ASN A 4 4.85 -6.49 -9.33
CA ASN A 4 3.99 -7.47 -10.00
C ASN A 4 3.86 -7.24 -11.52
N GLY A 5 4.96 -6.90 -12.18
CA GLY A 5 5.00 -6.62 -13.63
C GLY A 5 4.48 -5.23 -14.04
N LYS A 6 4.12 -4.36 -13.09
CA LYS A 6 3.61 -3.00 -13.35
C LYS A 6 4.58 -1.94 -12.82
N GLN A 7 4.75 -0.88 -13.59
CA GLN A 7 5.63 0.24 -13.24
C GLN A 7 4.83 1.38 -12.57
N TYR A 8 5.33 1.80 -11.40
CA TYR A 8 4.84 2.93 -10.60
C TYR A 8 5.94 3.98 -10.46
N SER A 9 5.63 5.26 -10.66
CA SER A 9 6.59 6.35 -10.51
C SER A 9 5.94 7.61 -9.98
N PRO A 10 6.73 8.54 -9.39
CA PRO A 10 6.25 9.90 -9.17
C PRO A 10 5.77 10.51 -10.49
N GLY A 11 4.81 11.43 -10.41
CA GLY A 11 4.16 12.06 -11.54
C GLY A 11 2.94 11.31 -12.10
N MET A 12 2.71 10.06 -11.69
CA MET A 12 1.49 9.33 -12.09
C MET A 12 0.27 9.87 -11.37
N THR A 13 -0.83 10.00 -12.09
CA THR A 13 -2.13 10.35 -11.53
C THR A 13 -2.69 9.20 -10.69
N LYS A 14 -3.58 9.53 -9.77
CA LYS A 14 -4.34 8.55 -8.98
C LYS A 14 -5.08 7.54 -9.85
N ASN A 15 -5.65 7.98 -10.98
CA ASN A 15 -6.39 7.10 -11.90
C ASN A 15 -5.45 6.11 -12.61
N GLU A 16 -4.29 6.55 -13.11
CA GLU A 16 -3.30 5.66 -13.71
C GLU A 16 -2.80 4.60 -12.72
N ILE A 17 -2.67 4.96 -11.44
CA ILE A 17 -2.29 4.02 -10.39
C ILE A 17 -3.41 3.03 -10.09
N LEU A 18 -4.67 3.48 -10.10
CA LEU A 18 -5.85 2.62 -9.91
C LEU A 18 -6.01 1.60 -11.02
N GLU A 19 -5.87 2.00 -12.29
CA GLU A 19 -5.94 1.09 -13.45
C GLU A 19 -4.86 0.00 -13.40
N LYS A 20 -3.71 0.33 -12.80
CA LYS A 20 -2.63 -0.62 -12.57
C LYS A 20 -2.84 -1.47 -11.32
N CYS A 21 -3.61 -1.03 -10.33
CA CYS A 21 -3.74 -1.79 -9.10
C CYS A 21 -4.78 -2.91 -9.25
N ASP A 22 -4.55 -4.02 -8.54
CA ASP A 22 -5.61 -4.97 -8.28
C ASP A 22 -6.49 -4.42 -7.14
N HIS A 23 -7.77 -4.19 -7.40
CA HIS A 23 -8.66 -3.41 -6.52
C HIS A 23 -8.82 -4.04 -5.13
N ASN A 24 -8.67 -5.37 -5.03
CA ASN A 24 -8.77 -6.11 -3.77
C ASN A 24 -7.66 -5.77 -2.76
N ASN A 25 -6.55 -5.20 -3.24
CA ASN A 25 -5.36 -4.91 -2.44
C ASN A 25 -5.14 -3.41 -2.20
N TYR A 26 -6.11 -2.58 -2.61
CA TYR A 26 -6.00 -1.12 -2.63
C TYR A 26 -6.77 -0.50 -1.45
N GLN A 27 -6.06 0.25 -0.60
CA GLN A 27 -6.68 1.09 0.43
C GLN A 27 -6.32 2.55 0.20
N TYR A 28 -7.33 3.42 0.28
CA TYR A 28 -7.18 4.85 0.10
C TYR A 28 -7.55 5.59 1.39
N SER A 29 -6.70 6.53 1.80
CA SER A 29 -6.99 7.43 2.92
C SER A 29 -6.46 8.83 2.61
N HIS A 30 -7.37 9.79 2.48
CA HIS A 30 -7.07 11.20 2.20
C HIS A 30 -6.22 11.40 0.94
N ASN A 31 -4.91 11.63 1.10
CA ASN A 31 -3.96 11.87 0.04
C ASN A 31 -2.94 10.72 -0.06
N LYS A 32 -3.31 9.53 0.41
CA LYS A 32 -2.40 8.39 0.52
C LYS A 32 -3.07 7.12 -0.02
N ALA A 33 -2.30 6.34 -0.76
CA ALA A 33 -2.69 4.98 -1.15
C ALA A 33 -1.73 3.95 -0.56
N TYR A 34 -2.31 2.80 -0.24
CA TYR A 34 -1.64 1.63 0.29
C TYR A 34 -2.01 0.45 -0.59
N ILE A 35 -1.04 -0.06 -1.33
CA ILE A 35 -1.21 -1.20 -2.23
C ILE A 35 -0.50 -2.39 -1.62
N THR A 36 -1.24 -3.45 -1.28
CA THR A 36 -0.66 -4.67 -0.76
C THR A 36 0.07 -5.42 -1.87
N MET A 37 1.39 -5.50 -1.76
CA MET A 37 2.23 -6.20 -2.75
C MET A 37 2.29 -7.71 -2.47
N SER A 38 2.44 -8.05 -1.19
CA SER A 38 2.47 -9.42 -0.70
C SER A 38 2.09 -9.44 0.77
N GLU A 39 1.38 -10.48 1.19
CA GLU A 39 0.94 -10.65 2.57
C GLU A 39 1.10 -12.11 2.97
N ASN A 40 1.80 -12.37 4.08
CA ASN A 40 1.88 -13.69 4.68
C ASN A 40 1.34 -13.62 6.12
N PHE A 41 1.47 -14.70 6.88
CA PHE A 41 0.96 -14.77 8.25
C PHE A 41 1.61 -13.74 9.19
N TRP A 42 2.89 -13.44 8.99
CA TRP A 42 3.71 -12.64 9.90
C TRP A 42 3.85 -11.18 9.46
N ASP A 43 3.90 -10.95 8.15
CA ASP A 43 4.31 -9.70 7.54
C ASP A 43 3.41 -9.33 6.35
N LYS A 44 3.27 -8.02 6.16
CA LYS A 44 2.62 -7.41 5.01
C LYS A 44 3.57 -6.40 4.37
N LYS A 45 3.84 -6.57 3.07
CA LYS A 45 4.62 -5.63 2.26
C LYS A 45 3.65 -4.77 1.47
N ILE A 46 3.77 -3.45 1.65
CA ILE A 46 2.89 -2.48 1.00
C ILE A 46 3.72 -1.50 0.16
N LEU A 47 3.18 -1.12 -0.99
CA LEU A 47 3.56 0.10 -1.66
C LEU A 47 2.74 1.24 -1.06
N PHE A 48 3.45 2.22 -0.51
CA PHE A 48 2.90 3.44 0.03
C PHE A 48 3.09 4.56 -0.99
N ILE A 49 2.02 5.31 -1.23
CA ILE A 49 2.00 6.40 -2.22
C ILE A 49 1.36 7.62 -1.57
N GLU A 50 1.99 8.79 -1.72
CA GLU A 50 1.39 10.07 -1.34
C GLU A 50 1.08 10.89 -2.60
N PHE A 51 -0.06 11.57 -2.55
CA PHE A 51 -0.59 12.38 -3.64
C PHE A 51 -0.63 13.85 -3.24
N GLU A 52 -0.36 14.71 -4.22
CA GLU A 52 -0.62 16.14 -4.15
C GLU A 52 -1.37 16.53 -5.42
N ASN A 53 -2.55 17.14 -5.28
CA ASN A 53 -3.43 17.45 -6.42
C ASN A 53 -3.67 16.24 -7.36
N ASP A 54 -3.95 15.07 -6.78
CA ASP A 54 -4.13 13.78 -7.48
C ASP A 54 -2.91 13.24 -8.26
N ILE A 55 -1.73 13.85 -8.08
CA ILE A 55 -0.46 13.40 -8.66
C ILE A 55 0.40 12.74 -7.59
N ALA A 56 0.94 11.55 -7.86
CA ALA A 56 1.84 10.85 -6.96
C ALA A 56 3.16 11.63 -6.82
N VAL A 57 3.45 12.14 -5.63
CA VAL A 57 4.68 12.89 -5.33
C VAL A 57 5.72 12.04 -4.61
N TYR A 58 5.28 11.00 -3.92
CA TYR A 58 6.15 10.12 -3.15
C TYR A 58 5.71 8.67 -3.22
N LEU A 59 6.67 7.77 -3.40
CA LEU A 59 6.46 6.32 -3.38
C LEU A 59 7.52 5.67 -2.51
N SER A 60 7.11 4.76 -1.63
CA SER A 60 8.02 3.94 -0.83
C SER A 60 7.46 2.55 -0.58
N ILE A 61 8.35 1.61 -0.29
CA ILE A 61 7.96 0.28 0.19
C ILE A 61 7.97 0.32 1.71
N LYS A 62 6.86 -0.08 2.34
CA LYS A 62 6.79 -0.27 3.79
C LYS A 62 6.56 -1.74 4.12
N TYR A 63 7.16 -2.18 5.22
CA TYR A 63 7.00 -3.52 5.78
C TYR A 63 6.26 -3.40 7.11
N ILE A 64 5.13 -4.09 7.23
CA ILE A 64 4.28 -4.08 8.42
C ILE A 64 4.31 -5.48 9.04
N ARG A 65 4.83 -5.58 10.27
CA ARG A 65 4.74 -6.80 11.09
C ARG A 65 3.34 -6.91 11.69
N LYS A 66 2.68 -8.06 11.52
CA LYS A 66 1.33 -8.35 12.04
C LYS A 66 1.30 -8.82 13.50
N ILE A 67 2.47 -9.14 14.07
CA ILE A 67 2.61 -9.70 15.43
C ILE A 67 1.96 -8.80 16.50
N THR A 68 1.95 -7.48 16.30
CA THR A 68 1.34 -6.52 17.23
C THR A 68 -0.20 -6.52 17.24
N GLN A 69 -0.88 -7.03 16.21
CA GLN A 69 -2.34 -7.14 16.21
C GLN A 69 -2.83 -8.37 16.99
N TRP A 70 -2.11 -9.50 16.87
CA TRP A 70 -2.46 -10.73 17.59
C TRP A 70 -2.29 -10.61 19.11
N LEU A 71 -1.24 -9.92 19.58
CA LEU A 71 -1.03 -9.68 21.01
C LEU A 71 -2.11 -8.80 21.66
N LYS A 72 -2.71 -7.87 20.90
CA LYS A 72 -3.83 -7.07 21.40
C LYS A 72 -5.11 -7.90 21.59
N VAL A 73 -5.37 -8.86 20.71
CA VAL A 73 -6.54 -9.75 20.80
C VAL A 73 -6.43 -10.71 21.98
N ILE A 74 -5.22 -11.22 22.26
CA ILE A 74 -4.97 -12.12 23.39
C ILE A 74 -5.09 -11.39 24.73
N ASN A 75 -4.64 -10.13 24.83
CA ASN A 75 -4.69 -9.35 26.07
C ASN A 75 -6.06 -8.68 26.35
N SER A 76 -7.06 -8.89 25.50
CA SER A 76 -8.43 -8.38 25.68
C SER A 76 -9.46 -9.47 25.99
N LEU A 77 -9.01 -10.71 26.20
CA LEU A 77 -9.77 -11.85 26.71
C LEU A 77 -9.43 -12.08 28.18
#